data_AF-A0A954DWI6-F1
#
_entry.id   AF-A0A954DWI6-F1
#
_cell.length_a   1.000
_cell.length_b   1.000
_cell.length_c   1.000
_cell.angle_alpha   90.00
_cell.angle_beta   90.00
_cell.angle_gamma   90.00
#
_symmetry.space_group_name_H-M   'P 1'
#
loop_
_entity.id
_entity.type
_entity.pdbx_description
1 polymer ?
#
loop_
_entity_poly.entity_id
_entity_poly.type
_entity_poly.pdbx_seq_one_letter_code
_entity_poly.pdbx_strand_id
1 'polypeptide(L)'
;EPGSRYTAAFETFAIGWLREATVSAVARQLRLTWDQVDGIMQRAVARGLARRDTLKLERIGVDETSFRKRHEYVTVVTDQRTSNVVYVADDRKKSSLEGFFDQFDADQLRSIESVSMDMWRPYIAVVEDRLEQARTKVCFDKFHVAKHLGDALDKVRRNEQRELLQRGDRALVGTKYTWLRNPEALPAERDGFFERMKAIAIRTARAWAIKEHAMCLWHFRSRAWARKAWSMWIGWALRSRLEPVKRVARMVRDHLYGIVNAIVLRATNASSESANAKIQRVKRMACGFRNRERFRNAIYFHLGGLDLLPGHHTKP
;
A
#
# COMPACT_ATOMS: atom_id res chain seq x y z
N GLU A 1 -8.61 34.17 -11.90
CA GLU A 1 -8.72 33.13 -12.95
C GLU A 1 -10.01 33.36 -13.72
N PRO A 2 -10.07 33.01 -15.01
CA PRO A 2 -11.32 33.09 -15.77
C PRO A 2 -12.43 32.32 -15.04
N GLY A 3 -13.53 33.01 -14.70
CA GLY A 3 -14.70 32.41 -14.03
C GLY A 3 -14.66 32.29 -12.51
N SER A 4 -13.57 32.67 -11.81
CA SER A 4 -13.59 32.75 -10.34
C SER A 4 -14.22 34.06 -9.86
N ARG A 5 -15.17 33.97 -8.91
CA ARG A 5 -15.79 35.13 -8.24
C ARG A 5 -14.95 35.68 -7.08
N TYR A 6 -13.78 35.10 -6.82
CA TYR A 6 -12.94 35.42 -5.67
C TYR A 6 -11.62 36.06 -6.11
N THR A 7 -11.09 36.94 -5.26
CA THR A 7 -9.75 37.50 -5.46
C THR A 7 -8.68 36.43 -5.20
N ALA A 8 -7.51 36.59 -5.82
CA ALA A 8 -6.36 35.71 -5.59
C ALA A 8 -5.99 35.63 -4.10
N ALA A 9 -5.94 36.77 -3.41
CA ALA A 9 -5.63 36.82 -1.99
C ALA A 9 -6.63 36.03 -1.12
N PHE A 10 -7.93 36.13 -1.45
CA PHE A 10 -8.96 35.39 -0.73
C PHE A 10 -8.86 33.88 -0.98
N GLU A 11 -8.66 33.44 -2.23
CA GLU A 11 -8.46 32.02 -2.52
C GLU A 11 -7.21 31.46 -1.83
N THR A 12 -6.10 32.20 -1.82
CA THR A 12 -4.89 31.82 -1.07
C THR A 12 -5.20 31.59 0.41
N PHE A 13 -5.93 32.50 1.04
CA PHE A 13 -6.35 32.38 2.43
C PHE A 13 -7.26 31.15 2.66
N ALA A 14 -8.24 30.94 1.78
CA ALA A 14 -9.15 29.80 1.86
C ALA A 14 -8.43 28.45 1.66
N ILE A 15 -7.46 28.38 0.74
CA ILE A 15 -6.62 27.20 0.51
C ILE A 15 -5.77 26.89 1.75
N GLY A 16 -5.25 27.91 2.43
CA GLY A 16 -4.54 27.75 3.70
C GLY A 16 -5.41 27.06 4.75
N TRP A 17 -6.64 27.55 4.96
CA TRP A 17 -7.61 26.92 5.87
C TRP A 17 -7.98 25.48 5.47
N LEU A 18 -8.12 25.22 4.17
CA LEU A 18 -8.43 23.89 3.65
C LEU A 18 -7.33 22.85 3.89
N ARG A 19 -6.08 23.28 4.16
CA ARG A 19 -5.01 22.35 4.56
C ARG A 19 -5.17 21.85 6.00
N GLU A 20 -5.79 22.66 6.85
CA GLU A 20 -5.88 22.41 8.30
C GLU A 20 -7.27 21.91 8.74
N ALA A 21 -8.32 22.19 7.96
CA ALA A 21 -9.71 21.95 8.35
C ALA A 21 -10.56 21.30 7.25
N THR A 22 -11.71 20.75 7.65
CA THR A 22 -12.67 20.15 6.71
C THR A 22 -13.36 21.23 5.87
N VAL A 23 -13.80 20.89 4.65
CA VAL A 23 -14.56 21.81 3.76
C VAL A 23 -15.73 22.46 4.50
N SER A 24 -16.49 21.69 5.29
CA SER A 24 -17.62 22.22 6.08
C SER A 24 -17.21 23.18 7.20
N ALA A 25 -16.05 22.97 7.81
CA ALA A 25 -15.52 23.88 8.83
C ALA A 25 -15.06 25.19 8.19
N VAL A 26 -14.33 25.11 7.07
CA VAL A 26 -13.89 26.30 6.30
C VAL A 26 -15.07 27.08 5.75
N ALA A 27 -16.09 26.41 5.21
CA ALA A 27 -17.33 27.04 4.74
C ALA A 27 -18.00 27.86 5.84
N ARG A 28 -18.13 27.29 7.05
CA ARG A 28 -18.68 27.99 8.21
C ARG A 28 -17.83 29.19 8.63
N GLN A 29 -16.51 29.00 8.69
CA GLN A 29 -15.57 30.03 9.13
C GLN A 29 -15.53 31.23 8.16
N LEU A 30 -15.53 30.97 6.86
CA LEU A 30 -15.47 31.98 5.82
C LEU A 30 -16.85 32.48 5.37
N ARG A 31 -17.93 32.00 5.99
CA ARG A 31 -19.33 32.30 5.64
C ARG A 31 -19.64 32.05 4.15
N LEU A 32 -19.12 30.94 3.64
CA LEU A 32 -19.36 30.46 2.27
C LEU A 32 -20.24 29.21 2.30
N THR A 33 -20.84 28.88 1.15
CA THR A 33 -21.48 27.59 0.97
C THR A 33 -20.43 26.48 0.82
N TRP A 34 -20.84 25.24 1.10
CA TRP A 34 -19.96 24.09 0.95
C TRP A 34 -19.43 23.96 -0.49
N ASP A 35 -20.29 24.14 -1.51
CA ASP A 35 -19.90 24.03 -2.92
C ASP A 35 -18.95 25.15 -3.37
N GLN A 36 -19.05 26.34 -2.77
CA GLN A 36 -18.09 27.41 -3.03
C GLN A 36 -16.68 27.04 -2.59
N VAL A 37 -16.56 26.47 -1.38
CA VAL A 37 -15.26 26.04 -0.83
C VAL A 37 -14.72 24.80 -1.57
N ASP A 38 -15.56 23.83 -1.88
CA ASP A 38 -15.20 22.68 -2.73
C ASP A 38 -14.72 23.17 -4.11
N GLY A 39 -15.41 24.15 -4.72
CA GLY A 39 -14.99 24.76 -5.97
C GLY A 39 -13.61 25.42 -5.89
N ILE A 40 -13.26 26.07 -4.77
CA ILE A 40 -11.90 26.62 -4.54
C ILE A 40 -10.88 25.47 -4.53
N MET A 41 -11.15 24.38 -3.80
CA MET A 41 -10.27 23.20 -3.76
C MET A 41 -10.06 22.60 -5.17
N GLN A 42 -11.14 22.42 -5.92
CA GLN A 42 -11.07 21.83 -7.26
C GLN A 42 -10.24 22.70 -8.22
N ARG A 43 -10.43 24.03 -8.21
CA ARG A 43 -9.60 24.95 -9.01
C ARG A 43 -8.14 24.91 -8.59
N ALA A 44 -7.87 24.88 -7.28
CA ALA A 44 -6.50 24.78 -6.76
C ALA A 44 -5.79 23.50 -7.24
N VAL A 45 -6.48 22.36 -7.25
CA VAL A 45 -5.94 21.10 -7.77
C VAL A 45 -5.72 21.16 -9.27
N ALA A 46 -6.71 21.63 -10.05
CA ALA A 46 -6.59 21.75 -11.49
C ALA A 46 -5.40 22.64 -11.89
N ARG A 47 -5.25 23.78 -11.21
CA ARG A 47 -4.11 24.69 -11.33
C ARG A 47 -2.79 23.98 -11.01
N GLY A 48 -2.72 23.29 -9.88
CA GLY A 48 -1.50 22.60 -9.46
C GLY A 48 -1.10 21.45 -10.38
N LEU A 49 -2.07 20.71 -10.92
CA LEU A 49 -1.81 19.68 -11.93
C LEU A 49 -1.33 20.28 -13.25
N ALA A 50 -1.91 21.40 -13.70
CA ALA A 50 -1.48 22.09 -14.92
C ALA A 50 -0.07 22.69 -14.81
N ARG A 51 0.35 23.08 -13.59
CA ARG A 51 1.69 23.60 -13.30
C ARG A 51 2.72 22.52 -12.98
N ARG A 52 2.30 21.26 -12.91
CA ARG A 52 3.21 20.19 -12.52
C ARG A 52 4.19 19.97 -13.67
N ASP A 53 5.44 20.33 -13.42
CA ASP A 53 6.54 20.04 -14.33
C ASP A 53 6.63 18.55 -14.66
N THR A 54 7.30 18.25 -15.76
CA THR A 54 7.64 16.90 -16.20
C THR A 54 8.17 16.06 -15.02
N LEU A 55 7.39 15.05 -14.62
CA LEU A 55 7.74 14.18 -13.50
C LEU A 55 8.93 13.31 -13.90
N LYS A 56 10.04 13.44 -13.19
CA LYS A 56 11.16 12.50 -13.28
C LYS A 56 11.10 11.55 -12.08
N LEU A 57 10.62 10.34 -12.32
CA LEU A 57 10.37 9.34 -11.28
C LEU A 57 11.42 8.24 -11.36
N GLU A 58 12.02 7.94 -10.21
CA GLU A 58 13.02 6.87 -10.08
C GLU A 58 12.44 5.66 -9.35
N ARG A 59 11.66 5.91 -8.30
CA ARG A 59 11.08 4.86 -7.46
C ARG A 59 9.61 5.15 -7.22
N ILE A 60 8.76 4.26 -7.70
CA ILE A 60 7.31 4.43 -7.59
C ILE A 60 6.68 3.30 -6.77
N GLY A 61 5.62 3.64 -6.03
CA GLY A 61 4.76 2.69 -5.35
C GLY A 61 3.38 2.68 -5.98
N VAL A 62 2.85 1.50 -6.29
CA VAL A 62 1.50 1.29 -6.83
C VAL A 62 0.68 0.51 -5.82
N ASP A 63 -0.42 1.10 -5.36
CA ASP A 63 -1.31 0.48 -4.40
C ASP A 63 -2.78 0.82 -4.69
N GLU A 64 -3.69 0.11 -4.04
CA GLU A 64 -5.13 0.32 -4.12
C GLU A 64 -5.66 0.92 -2.82
N THR A 65 -6.59 1.86 -2.95
CA THR A 65 -7.30 2.42 -1.79
C THR A 65 -8.81 2.31 -1.97
N SER A 66 -9.53 2.00 -0.89
CA SER A 66 -10.98 1.82 -0.97
C SER A 66 -11.71 3.16 -1.11
N PHE A 67 -12.56 3.28 -2.13
CA PHE A 67 -13.48 4.41 -2.28
C PHE A 67 -14.75 4.22 -1.47
N ARG A 68 -15.44 3.07 -1.63
CA ARG A 68 -16.64 2.68 -0.87
C ARG A 68 -16.54 1.24 -0.37
N LYS A 69 -17.44 0.87 0.56
CA LYS A 69 -17.62 -0.54 0.94
C LYS A 69 -18.09 -1.32 -0.30
N ARG A 70 -17.63 -2.57 -0.47
CA ARG A 70 -17.98 -3.51 -1.57
C ARG A 70 -17.31 -3.23 -2.93
N HIS A 71 -15.98 -3.42 -2.98
CA HIS A 71 -15.20 -3.58 -4.22
C HIS A 71 -15.02 -2.35 -5.14
N GLU A 72 -15.23 -1.13 -4.63
CA GLU A 72 -14.83 0.08 -5.35
C GLU A 72 -13.46 0.57 -4.87
N TYR A 73 -12.47 0.49 -5.75
CA TYR A 73 -11.07 0.85 -5.48
C TYR A 73 -10.62 1.99 -6.39
N VAL A 74 -9.59 2.69 -5.95
CA VAL A 74 -8.87 3.70 -6.72
C VAL A 74 -7.40 3.27 -6.73
N THR A 75 -6.80 3.29 -7.91
CA THR A 75 -5.37 3.04 -8.10
C THR A 75 -4.60 4.29 -7.73
N VAL A 76 -3.60 4.18 -6.87
CA VAL A 76 -2.77 5.28 -6.40
C VAL A 76 -1.32 4.97 -6.74
N VAL A 77 -0.66 5.90 -7.43
CA VAL A 77 0.78 5.85 -7.68
C VAL A 77 1.45 6.95 -6.87
N THR A 78 2.48 6.56 -6.12
CA THR A 78 3.26 7.46 -5.28
C THR A 78 4.71 7.53 -5.76
N ASP A 79 5.29 8.72 -5.71
CA ASP A 79 6.75 8.87 -5.75
C ASP A 79 7.30 8.50 -4.37
N GLN A 80 8.12 7.45 -4.31
CA GLN A 80 8.64 6.95 -3.04
C GLN A 80 9.67 7.90 -2.41
N ARG A 81 10.29 8.77 -3.21
CA ARG A 81 11.28 9.75 -2.73
C ARG A 81 10.60 10.91 -2.01
N THR A 82 9.57 11.48 -2.63
CA THR A 82 8.85 12.64 -2.06
C THR A 82 7.64 12.25 -1.21
N SER A 83 7.21 10.98 -1.25
CA SER A 83 5.94 10.49 -0.67
C SER A 83 4.70 11.19 -1.22
N ASN A 84 4.81 11.85 -2.38
CA ASN A 84 3.69 12.51 -3.03
C ASN A 84 2.89 11.52 -3.89
N VAL A 85 1.58 11.69 -3.89
CA VAL A 85 0.69 11.03 -4.84
C VAL A 85 0.81 11.71 -6.21
N VAL A 86 1.43 10.99 -7.14
CA VAL A 86 1.67 11.50 -8.49
C VAL A 86 0.50 11.15 -9.42
N TYR A 87 -0.20 10.06 -9.18
CA TYR A 87 -1.31 9.65 -10.02
C TYR A 87 -2.42 8.93 -9.25
N VAL A 88 -3.66 9.19 -9.66
CA VAL A 88 -4.88 8.61 -9.07
C VAL A 88 -5.83 8.26 -10.20
N ALA A 89 -6.14 6.99 -10.36
CA ALA A 89 -7.09 6.49 -11.36
C ALA A 89 -8.26 5.77 -10.72
N ASP A 90 -9.42 5.93 -11.36
CA ASP A 90 -10.60 5.19 -11.00
C ASP A 90 -10.43 3.69 -11.31
N ASP A 91 -11.04 2.88 -10.45
CA ASP A 91 -10.98 1.42 -10.48
C ASP A 91 -9.57 0.84 -10.26
N ARG A 92 -9.57 -0.49 -10.14
CA ARG A 92 -8.39 -1.35 -10.23
C ARG A 92 -8.46 -2.14 -11.52
N LYS A 93 -8.14 -1.51 -12.65
CA LYS A 93 -8.08 -2.18 -13.96
C LYS A 93 -6.68 -2.04 -14.54
N LYS A 94 -6.36 -2.90 -15.50
CA LYS A 94 -5.14 -2.78 -16.31
C LYS A 94 -5.02 -1.35 -16.88
N SER A 95 -6.12 -0.87 -17.46
CA SER A 95 -6.26 0.47 -18.03
C SER A 95 -5.99 1.61 -17.05
N SER A 96 -6.28 1.40 -15.76
CA SER A 96 -6.04 2.41 -14.73
C SER A 96 -4.54 2.69 -14.57
N LEU A 97 -3.69 1.67 -14.65
CA LEU A 97 -2.24 1.85 -14.55
C LEU A 97 -1.59 2.16 -15.91
N GLU A 98 -2.16 1.71 -17.03
CA GLU A 98 -1.70 2.10 -18.37
C GLU A 98 -1.76 3.62 -18.56
N GLY A 99 -2.88 4.24 -18.14
CA GLY A 99 -3.04 5.69 -18.21
C GLY A 99 -2.04 6.49 -17.37
N PHE A 100 -1.39 5.87 -16.37
CA PHE A 100 -0.25 6.47 -15.70
C PHE A 100 0.96 6.53 -16.63
N PHE A 101 1.34 5.39 -17.22
CA PHE A 101 2.51 5.30 -18.10
C PHE A 101 2.32 6.06 -19.43
N ASP A 102 1.09 6.32 -19.87
CA ASP A 102 0.79 7.12 -21.06
C ASP A 102 1.20 8.60 -20.93
N GLN A 103 1.47 9.07 -19.71
CA GLN A 103 1.90 10.45 -19.45
C GLN A 103 3.41 10.66 -19.58
N PHE A 104 4.17 9.59 -19.84
CA PHE A 104 5.64 9.63 -19.81
C PHE A 104 6.21 9.24 -21.17
N ASP A 105 7.25 9.96 -21.59
CA ASP A 105 8.07 9.58 -22.73
C ASP A 105 9.03 8.42 -22.38
N ALA A 106 9.74 7.92 -23.39
CA ALA A 106 10.67 6.80 -23.22
C ALA A 106 11.83 7.11 -22.25
N ASP A 107 12.32 8.35 -22.20
CA ASP A 107 13.42 8.73 -21.31
C ASP A 107 12.98 8.77 -19.85
N GLN A 108 11.78 9.28 -19.59
CA GLN A 108 11.18 9.25 -18.27
C GLN A 108 10.86 7.82 -17.81
N LEU A 109 10.37 6.95 -18.70
CA LEU A 109 10.15 5.55 -18.36
C LEU A 109 11.47 4.81 -18.06
N ARG A 110 12.55 5.17 -18.76
CA ARG A 110 13.90 4.66 -18.48
C ARG A 110 14.43 5.10 -17.12
N SER A 111 14.05 6.29 -16.63
CA SER A 111 14.49 6.75 -15.30
C SER A 111 13.90 5.95 -14.15
N ILE A 112 12.80 5.20 -14.36
CA ILE A 112 12.20 4.36 -13.32
C ILE A 112 13.14 3.18 -13.04
N GLU A 113 13.72 3.17 -11.85
CA GLU A 113 14.60 2.12 -11.31
C GLU A 113 13.81 1.01 -10.61
N SER A 114 12.69 1.36 -9.96
CA SER A 114 11.89 0.39 -9.21
C SER A 114 10.40 0.73 -9.14
N VAL A 115 9.59 -0.33 -9.15
CA VAL A 115 8.13 -0.26 -8.97
C VAL A 115 7.75 -1.20 -7.84
N SER A 116 7.39 -0.64 -6.68
CA SER A 116 6.85 -1.42 -5.56
C SER A 116 5.36 -1.61 -5.72
N MET A 117 4.89 -2.86 -5.67
CA MET A 117 3.47 -3.18 -5.85
C MET A 117 3.10 -4.51 -5.16
N ASP A 118 1.80 -4.80 -5.08
CA ASP A 118 1.32 -6.15 -4.75
C ASP A 118 1.53 -7.14 -5.92
N MET A 119 1.43 -8.43 -5.65
CA MET A 119 1.53 -9.53 -6.61
C MET A 119 0.28 -9.68 -7.51
N TRP A 120 -0.42 -8.57 -7.81
CA TRP A 120 -1.61 -8.59 -8.64
C TRP A 120 -1.24 -8.65 -10.13
N ARG A 121 -1.58 -9.78 -10.78
CA ARG A 121 -1.18 -10.08 -12.17
C ARG A 121 -1.44 -8.95 -13.18
N PRO A 122 -2.58 -8.23 -13.15
CA PRO A 122 -2.81 -7.13 -14.08
C PRO A 122 -1.78 -6.00 -13.98
N TYR A 123 -1.37 -5.58 -12.78
CA TYR A 123 -0.33 -4.56 -12.65
C TYR A 123 1.05 -5.06 -13.07
N ILE A 124 1.38 -6.31 -12.74
CA ILE A 124 2.63 -6.93 -13.22
C ILE A 124 2.67 -6.88 -14.75
N ALA A 125 1.57 -7.25 -15.41
CA ALA A 125 1.48 -7.26 -16.87
C ALA A 125 1.63 -5.86 -17.47
N VAL A 126 1.04 -4.82 -16.87
CA VAL A 126 1.24 -3.42 -17.33
C VAL A 126 2.70 -3.02 -17.21
N VAL A 127 3.34 -3.31 -16.08
CA VAL A 127 4.74 -2.91 -15.89
C VAL A 127 5.68 -3.69 -16.79
N GLU A 128 5.42 -4.99 -17.02
CA GLU A 128 6.17 -5.80 -18.00
C GLU A 128 6.01 -5.31 -19.44
N ASP A 129 4.86 -4.75 -19.79
CA ASP A 129 4.58 -4.19 -21.13
C ASP A 129 5.18 -2.78 -21.32
N ARG A 130 5.15 -1.94 -20.27
CA ARG A 130 5.51 -0.52 -20.38
C ARG A 130 6.96 -0.19 -20.05
N LEU A 131 7.65 -1.02 -19.26
CA LEU A 131 9.03 -0.73 -18.84
C LEU A 131 10.03 -1.71 -19.46
N GLU A 132 11.10 -1.16 -20.02
CA GLU A 132 12.29 -1.94 -20.37
C GLU A 132 12.86 -2.61 -19.12
N GLN A 133 13.28 -3.87 -19.27
CA GLN A 133 13.81 -4.69 -18.18
C GLN A 133 12.89 -4.74 -16.94
N ALA A 134 11.56 -4.64 -17.11
CA ALA A 134 10.59 -4.58 -16.02
C ALA A 134 10.83 -5.57 -14.87
N ARG A 135 11.21 -6.82 -15.18
CA ARG A 135 11.48 -7.84 -14.17
C ARG A 135 12.63 -7.53 -13.21
N THR A 136 13.55 -6.65 -13.56
CA THR A 136 14.60 -6.17 -12.64
C THR A 136 14.12 -5.00 -11.77
N LYS A 137 13.04 -4.33 -12.18
CA LYS A 137 12.47 -3.14 -11.54
C LYS A 137 11.30 -3.46 -10.60
N VAL A 138 10.50 -4.49 -10.90
CA VAL A 138 9.35 -4.90 -10.07
C VAL A 138 9.82 -5.39 -8.71
N CYS A 139 9.25 -4.80 -7.65
CA CYS A 139 9.49 -5.11 -6.25
C CYS A 139 8.17 -5.50 -5.57
N PHE A 140 8.07 -6.72 -5.03
CA PHE A 140 6.87 -7.14 -4.31
C PHE A 140 6.95 -6.79 -2.84
N ASP A 141 5.88 -6.18 -2.33
CA ASP A 141 5.84 -5.67 -0.96
C ASP A 141 5.88 -6.80 0.10
N LYS A 142 6.77 -6.60 1.08
CA LYS A 142 6.92 -7.45 2.28
C LYS A 142 5.61 -7.62 3.02
N PHE A 143 4.81 -6.57 3.16
CA PHE A 143 3.56 -6.61 3.92
C PHE A 143 2.55 -7.59 3.30
N HIS A 144 2.46 -7.65 1.97
CA HIS A 144 1.55 -8.57 1.28
C HIS A 144 1.98 -10.03 1.45
N VAL A 145 3.29 -10.32 1.35
CA VAL A 145 3.84 -11.65 1.65
C VAL A 145 3.58 -12.04 3.11
N ALA A 146 3.83 -11.13 4.05
CA ALA A 146 3.59 -11.35 5.47
C ALA A 146 2.10 -11.59 5.78
N LYS A 147 1.19 -10.84 5.13
CA LYS A 147 -0.26 -11.01 5.23
C LYS A 147 -0.69 -12.39 4.74
N HIS A 148 -0.21 -12.83 3.57
CA HIS A 148 -0.52 -14.17 3.05
C HIS A 148 -0.04 -15.28 3.98
N LEU A 149 1.15 -15.13 4.58
CA LEU A 149 1.66 -16.06 5.59
C LEU A 149 0.82 -16.05 6.87
N GLY A 150 0.43 -14.88 7.35
CA GLY A 150 -0.47 -14.72 8.51
C GLY A 150 -1.84 -15.36 8.29
N ASP A 151 -2.43 -15.16 7.12
CA ASP A 151 -3.70 -15.79 6.73
C ASP A 151 -3.57 -17.31 6.61
N ALA A 152 -2.45 -17.81 6.08
CA ALA A 152 -2.18 -19.24 6.02
C ALA A 152 -2.02 -19.85 7.42
N LEU A 153 -1.30 -19.17 8.32
CA LEU A 153 -1.16 -19.55 9.73
C LEU A 153 -2.53 -19.60 10.43
N ASP A 154 -3.35 -18.54 10.31
CA ASP A 154 -4.68 -18.53 10.94
C ASP A 154 -5.60 -19.61 10.36
N LYS A 155 -5.49 -19.93 9.06
CA LYS A 155 -6.21 -21.07 8.46
C LYS A 155 -5.79 -22.41 9.07
N VAL A 156 -4.48 -22.65 9.23
CA VAL A 156 -3.97 -23.86 9.89
C VAL A 156 -4.48 -23.94 11.33
N ARG A 157 -4.35 -22.83 12.08
CA ARG A 157 -4.81 -22.71 13.46
C ARG A 157 -6.30 -23.01 13.61
N ARG A 158 -7.15 -22.45 12.76
CA ARG A 158 -8.60 -22.70 12.79
C ARG A 158 -8.94 -24.17 12.51
N ASN A 159 -8.23 -24.81 11.59
CA ASN A 159 -8.45 -26.22 11.28
C ASN A 159 -8.03 -27.11 12.46
N GLU A 160 -6.84 -26.87 13.03
CA GLU A 160 -6.37 -27.61 14.20
C GLU A 160 -7.24 -27.37 15.43
N GLN A 161 -7.69 -26.13 15.67
CA GLN A 161 -8.64 -25.82 16.73
C GLN A 161 -9.94 -26.60 16.56
N ARG A 162 -10.47 -26.71 15.34
CA ARG A 162 -11.72 -27.47 15.08
C ARG A 162 -11.57 -28.93 15.47
N GLU A 163 -10.43 -29.55 15.14
CA GLU A 163 -10.14 -30.95 15.49
C GLU A 163 -9.93 -31.15 17.00
N LEU A 164 -9.25 -30.22 17.68
CA LEU A 164 -9.10 -30.25 19.14
C LEU A 164 -10.44 -30.11 19.85
N LEU A 165 -11.31 -29.20 19.39
CA LEU A 165 -12.63 -29.01 19.96
C LEU A 165 -13.51 -30.25 19.86
N GLN A 166 -13.40 -31.02 18.77
CA GLN A 166 -14.09 -32.31 18.63
C GLN A 166 -13.66 -33.34 19.67
N ARG A 167 -12.47 -33.17 20.25
CA ARG A 167 -11.90 -34.02 21.31
C ARG A 167 -12.08 -33.41 22.72
N GLY A 168 -12.85 -32.32 22.84
CA GLY A 168 -13.05 -31.61 24.10
C GLY A 168 -11.91 -30.67 24.51
N ASP A 169 -10.85 -30.56 23.71
CA ASP A 169 -9.70 -29.69 24.00
C ASP A 169 -9.92 -28.27 23.46
N ARG A 170 -9.82 -27.28 24.36
CA ARG A 170 -10.01 -25.86 24.07
C ARG A 170 -8.71 -25.05 24.02
N ALA A 171 -7.54 -25.70 24.03
CA ALA A 171 -6.23 -25.04 24.12
C ALA A 171 -6.02 -23.92 23.09
N LEU A 172 -6.52 -24.08 21.86
CA LEU A 172 -6.35 -23.08 20.79
C LEU A 172 -7.39 -21.94 20.80
N VAL A 173 -8.42 -21.99 21.64
CA VAL A 173 -9.45 -20.95 21.71
C VAL A 173 -8.84 -19.64 22.24
N GLY A 174 -9.12 -18.52 21.56
CA GLY A 174 -8.60 -17.20 21.96
C GLY A 174 -7.11 -16.95 21.64
N THR A 175 -6.38 -17.94 21.10
CA THR A 175 -4.92 -17.84 20.91
C THR A 175 -4.49 -17.12 19.62
N LYS A 176 -5.43 -16.72 18.75
CA LYS A 176 -5.14 -16.13 17.43
C LYS A 176 -4.06 -15.03 17.49
N TYR A 177 -4.23 -14.07 18.39
CA TYR A 177 -3.31 -12.93 18.47
C TYR A 177 -1.95 -13.29 19.06
N THR A 178 -1.84 -14.37 19.82
CA THR A 178 -0.56 -14.90 20.30
C THR A 178 0.29 -15.39 19.13
N TRP A 179 -0.31 -16.11 18.17
CA TRP A 179 0.39 -16.63 17.00
C TRP A 179 0.69 -15.57 15.92
N LEU A 180 -0.11 -14.50 15.85
CA LEU A 180 0.07 -13.47 14.82
C LEU A 180 1.07 -12.37 15.22
N ARG A 181 1.32 -12.18 16.52
CA ARG A 181 2.29 -11.20 17.02
C ARG A 181 3.73 -11.59 16.66
N ASN A 182 4.58 -10.59 16.54
CA ASN A 182 6.03 -10.78 16.46
C ASN A 182 6.50 -11.40 17.81
N PRO A 183 7.24 -12.52 17.81
CA PRO A 183 7.80 -13.10 19.02
C PRO A 183 8.60 -12.11 19.88
N GLU A 184 9.35 -11.19 19.27
CA GLU A 184 10.14 -10.18 20.01
C GLU A 184 9.25 -9.16 20.76
N ALA A 185 7.96 -9.09 20.44
CA ALA A 185 6.98 -8.21 21.06
C ALA A 185 6.04 -8.95 22.04
N LEU A 186 6.34 -10.21 22.38
CA LEU A 186 5.60 -10.95 23.40
C LEU A 186 6.17 -10.62 24.80
N PRO A 187 5.32 -10.24 25.77
CA PRO A 187 5.76 -10.08 27.15
C PRO A 187 6.32 -11.41 27.70
N ALA A 188 7.41 -11.36 28.47
CA ALA A 188 8.08 -12.54 29.04
C ALA A 188 7.13 -13.45 29.85
N GLU A 189 6.10 -12.88 30.48
CA GLU A 189 5.04 -13.61 31.20
C GLU A 189 4.24 -14.58 30.29
N ARG A 190 4.25 -14.37 28.97
CA ARG A 190 3.54 -15.19 27.99
C ARG A 190 4.40 -16.27 27.33
N ASP A 191 5.71 -16.30 27.58
CA ASP A 191 6.62 -17.26 26.95
C ASP A 191 6.30 -18.70 27.38
N GLY A 192 6.10 -18.94 28.69
CA GLY A 192 5.71 -20.26 29.18
C GLY A 192 4.35 -20.74 28.63
N PHE A 193 3.41 -19.82 28.39
CA PHE A 193 2.14 -20.14 27.73
C PHE A 193 2.36 -20.50 26.25
N PHE A 194 3.21 -19.74 25.55
CA PHE A 194 3.47 -19.95 24.14
C PHE A 194 4.19 -21.28 23.87
N GLU A 195 5.16 -21.66 24.71
CA GLU A 195 5.83 -22.96 24.59
C GLU A 195 4.88 -24.15 24.82
N ARG A 196 3.99 -24.06 25.83
CA ARG A 196 2.93 -25.07 26.01
C ARG A 196 2.03 -25.17 24.79
N MET A 197 1.66 -24.03 24.21
CA MET A 197 0.84 -23.99 23.00
C MET A 197 1.54 -24.62 21.79
N LYS A 198 2.87 -24.48 21.65
CA LYS A 198 3.63 -25.15 20.59
C LYS A 198 3.63 -26.67 20.75
N ALA A 199 3.67 -27.17 21.98
CA ALA A 199 3.63 -28.60 22.27
C ALA A 199 2.26 -29.23 21.93
N ILE A 200 1.17 -28.50 22.15
CA ILE A 200 -0.20 -28.97 21.87
C ILE A 200 -0.57 -28.79 20.39
N ALA A 201 -0.32 -27.60 19.84
CA ALA A 201 -0.75 -27.22 18.49
C ALA A 201 0.39 -27.36 17.47
N ILE A 202 0.86 -28.59 17.26
CA ILE A 202 2.07 -28.87 16.47
C ILE A 202 1.97 -28.33 15.03
N ARG A 203 0.79 -28.40 14.39
CA ARG A 203 0.63 -27.88 13.00
C ARG A 203 0.66 -26.36 12.98
N THR A 204 0.01 -25.71 13.94
CA THR A 204 0.02 -24.26 14.12
C THR A 204 1.43 -23.76 14.42
N ALA A 205 2.15 -24.43 15.33
CA ALA A 205 3.53 -24.13 15.67
C ALA A 205 4.47 -24.25 14.45
N ARG A 206 4.29 -25.30 13.64
CA ARG A 206 5.03 -25.46 12.38
C ARG A 206 4.73 -24.34 11.38
N ALA A 207 3.46 -23.99 11.19
CA ALA A 207 3.08 -22.88 10.31
C ALA A 207 3.67 -21.55 10.80
N TRP A 208 3.69 -21.33 12.11
CA TRP A 208 4.27 -20.16 12.75
C TRP A 208 5.77 -20.08 12.50
N ALA A 209 6.51 -21.17 12.76
CA ALA A 209 7.95 -21.21 12.50
C ALA A 209 8.30 -20.91 11.03
N ILE A 210 7.50 -21.42 10.09
CA ILE A 210 7.65 -21.13 8.66
C ILE A 210 7.43 -19.64 8.37
N LYS A 211 6.38 -19.04 8.93
CA LYS A 211 6.11 -17.60 8.79
C LYS A 211 7.27 -16.76 9.33
N GLU A 212 7.69 -17.00 10.56
CA GLU A 212 8.73 -16.20 11.22
C GLU A 212 10.07 -16.31 10.51
N HIS A 213 10.47 -17.53 10.12
CA HIS A 213 11.69 -17.71 9.32
C HIS A 213 11.63 -16.91 8.02
N ALA A 214 10.49 -16.86 7.32
CA ALA A 214 10.32 -16.03 6.12
C ALA A 214 10.54 -14.54 6.41
N MET A 215 10.13 -14.05 7.59
CA MET A 215 10.33 -12.65 7.98
C MET A 215 11.82 -12.31 8.18
N CYS A 216 12.61 -13.26 8.69
CA CYS A 216 14.05 -13.10 8.81
C CYS A 216 14.75 -12.95 7.44
N LEU A 217 14.23 -13.59 6.39
CA LEU A 217 14.82 -13.57 5.04
C LEU A 217 14.80 -12.19 4.37
N TRP A 218 14.06 -11.22 4.90
CA TRP A 218 14.04 -9.87 4.34
C TRP A 218 15.30 -9.06 4.67
N HIS A 219 16.14 -9.53 5.60
CA HIS A 219 17.35 -8.81 6.04
C HIS A 219 18.61 -9.13 5.21
N PHE A 220 18.51 -9.98 4.19
CA PHE A 220 19.62 -10.23 3.28
C PHE A 220 20.01 -8.96 2.50
N ARG A 221 21.30 -8.84 2.15
CA ARG A 221 21.80 -7.76 1.27
C ARG A 221 22.22 -8.26 -0.11
N SER A 222 22.70 -9.50 -0.18
CA SER A 222 23.16 -10.12 -1.41
C SER A 222 22.02 -10.85 -2.13
N ARG A 223 21.87 -10.58 -3.43
CA ARG A 223 20.90 -11.25 -4.31
C ARG A 223 21.05 -12.76 -4.32
N ALA A 224 22.29 -13.24 -4.43
CA ALA A 224 22.58 -14.67 -4.49
C ALA A 224 22.16 -15.38 -3.19
N TRP A 225 22.53 -14.79 -2.05
CA TRP A 225 22.17 -15.32 -0.73
C TRP A 225 20.67 -15.25 -0.46
N ALA A 226 20.02 -14.13 -0.78
CA ALA A 226 18.57 -13.99 -0.65
C ALA A 226 17.84 -15.06 -1.49
N ARG A 227 18.20 -15.22 -2.77
CA ARG A 227 17.60 -16.23 -3.65
C ARG A 227 17.79 -17.65 -3.11
N LYS A 228 19.00 -17.99 -2.64
CA LYS A 228 19.31 -19.30 -2.05
C LYS A 228 18.45 -19.56 -0.81
N ALA A 229 18.41 -18.60 0.12
CA ALA A 229 17.67 -18.75 1.38
C ALA A 229 16.16 -18.86 1.15
N TRP A 230 15.59 -18.05 0.25
CA TRP A 230 14.19 -18.18 -0.13
C TRP A 230 13.88 -19.49 -0.84
N SER A 231 14.78 -20.01 -1.68
CA SER A 231 14.60 -21.31 -2.32
C SER A 231 14.56 -22.46 -1.30
N MET A 232 15.44 -22.41 -0.29
CA MET A 232 15.43 -23.37 0.83
C MET A 232 14.13 -23.27 1.63
N TRP A 233 13.68 -22.06 1.94
CA TRP A 233 12.42 -21.81 2.64
C TRP A 233 11.21 -22.32 1.86
N ILE A 234 11.15 -22.07 0.54
CA ILE A 234 10.10 -22.61 -0.34
C ILE A 234 10.07 -24.14 -0.24
N GLY A 235 11.24 -24.79 -0.30
CA GLY A 235 11.35 -26.24 -0.15
C GLY A 235 10.81 -26.75 1.19
N TRP A 236 11.16 -26.10 2.29
CA TRP A 236 10.65 -26.44 3.62
C TRP A 236 9.13 -26.24 3.72
N ALA A 237 8.63 -25.10 3.26
CA ALA A 237 7.21 -24.75 3.28
C ALA A 237 6.36 -25.71 2.43
N LEU A 238 6.86 -26.15 1.26
CA LEU A 238 6.18 -27.12 0.41
C LEU A 238 6.10 -28.53 1.03
N ARG A 239 7.11 -28.92 1.83
CA ARG A 239 7.16 -30.21 2.54
C ARG A 239 6.48 -30.19 3.92
N SER A 240 5.93 -29.04 4.35
CA SER A 240 5.31 -28.86 5.67
C SER A 240 4.10 -29.76 5.95
N ARG A 241 3.48 -30.34 4.90
CA ARG A 241 2.18 -31.02 4.91
C ARG A 241 0.99 -30.12 5.31
N LEU A 242 1.17 -28.79 5.19
CA LEU A 242 0.13 -27.80 5.52
C LEU A 242 -0.34 -27.11 4.24
N GLU A 243 -1.50 -27.50 3.70
CA GLU A 243 -1.96 -26.97 2.40
C GLU A 243 -2.11 -25.44 2.34
N PRO A 244 -2.59 -24.74 3.40
CA PRO A 244 -2.56 -23.28 3.41
C PRO A 244 -1.16 -22.68 3.21
N VAL A 245 -0.14 -23.27 3.84
CA VAL A 245 1.26 -22.82 3.72
C VAL A 245 1.83 -23.17 2.35
N LYS A 246 1.56 -24.38 1.85
CA LYS A 246 1.99 -24.82 0.50
C LYS A 246 1.49 -23.88 -0.60
N ARG A 247 0.26 -23.39 -0.49
CA ARG A 247 -0.29 -22.39 -1.44
C ARG A 247 0.52 -21.10 -1.45
N VAL A 248 0.88 -20.57 -0.28
CA VAL A 248 1.72 -19.36 -0.18
C VAL A 248 3.12 -19.64 -0.70
N ALA A 249 3.70 -20.82 -0.43
CA ALA A 249 5.02 -21.18 -0.95
C ALA A 249 5.06 -21.24 -2.48
N ARG A 250 4.00 -21.75 -3.13
CA ARG A 250 3.87 -21.72 -4.61
C ARG A 250 3.80 -20.28 -5.12
N MET A 251 2.96 -19.44 -4.51
CA MET A 251 2.88 -18.01 -4.85
C MET A 251 4.24 -17.31 -4.71
N VAL A 252 4.94 -17.49 -3.59
CA VAL A 252 6.27 -16.90 -3.35
C VAL A 252 7.27 -17.40 -4.39
N ARG A 253 7.23 -18.68 -4.76
CA ARG A 253 8.09 -19.24 -5.82
C ARG A 253 7.86 -18.54 -7.15
N ASP A 254 6.60 -18.37 -7.54
CA ASP A 254 6.23 -17.77 -8.84
C ASP A 254 6.61 -16.28 -8.91
N HIS A 255 6.72 -15.61 -7.74
CA HIS A 255 7.02 -14.18 -7.61
C HIS A 255 8.41 -13.91 -6.99
N LEU A 256 9.28 -14.93 -6.91
CA LEU A 256 10.55 -14.85 -6.18
C LEU A 256 11.46 -13.73 -6.69
N TYR A 257 11.44 -13.45 -7.99
CA TYR A 257 12.26 -12.41 -8.61
C TYR A 257 11.98 -11.04 -7.99
N GLY A 258 10.71 -10.65 -7.85
CA GLY A 258 10.33 -9.34 -7.32
C GLY A 258 10.51 -9.24 -5.80
N ILE A 259 10.41 -10.35 -5.07
CA ILE A 259 10.75 -10.40 -3.64
C ILE A 259 12.26 -10.16 -3.45
N VAL A 260 13.09 -10.80 -4.27
CA VAL A 260 14.55 -10.61 -4.22
C VAL A 260 14.94 -9.20 -4.64
N ASN A 261 14.27 -8.61 -5.64
CA ASN A 261 14.48 -7.21 -6.01
C ASN A 261 14.14 -6.27 -4.86
N ALA A 262 12.99 -6.46 -4.20
CA ALA A 262 12.59 -5.65 -3.05
C ALA A 262 13.63 -5.66 -1.93
N ILE A 263 14.21 -6.83 -1.65
CA ILE A 263 15.28 -6.99 -0.65
C ILE A 263 16.55 -6.22 -1.07
N VAL A 264 17.03 -6.43 -2.30
CA VAL A 264 18.33 -5.90 -2.74
C VAL A 264 18.28 -4.39 -3.00
N LEU A 265 17.21 -3.91 -3.64
CA LEU A 265 16.99 -2.49 -3.91
C LEU A 265 16.53 -1.72 -2.66
N ARG A 266 16.28 -2.44 -1.55
CA ARG A 266 15.67 -1.93 -0.32
C ARG A 266 14.39 -1.16 -0.65
N ALA A 267 13.61 -1.69 -1.59
CA ALA A 267 12.35 -1.10 -1.97
C ALA A 267 11.39 -1.25 -0.79
N THR A 268 10.83 -0.14 -0.34
CA THR A 268 9.87 -0.13 0.76
C THR A 268 8.56 0.43 0.27
N ASN A 269 7.45 -0.18 0.66
CA ASN A 269 6.12 0.34 0.37
C ASN A 269 5.66 1.35 1.44
N ALA A 270 6.56 1.78 2.34
CA ALA A 270 6.25 2.66 3.46
C ALA A 270 5.64 4.00 3.01
N SER A 271 6.12 4.55 1.88
CA SER A 271 5.57 5.78 1.30
C SER A 271 4.12 5.57 0.83
N SER A 272 3.81 4.47 0.16
CA SER A 272 2.44 4.13 -0.27
C SER A 272 1.54 3.83 0.93
N GLU A 273 2.04 3.14 1.96
CA GLU A 273 1.29 2.86 3.19
C GLU A 273 0.95 4.16 3.93
N SER A 274 1.94 5.04 4.08
CA SER A 274 1.77 6.38 4.66
C SER A 274 0.75 7.20 3.86
N ALA A 275 0.86 7.19 2.53
CA ALA A 275 -0.11 7.83 1.66
C ALA A 275 -1.52 7.24 1.86
N ASN A 276 -1.65 5.91 1.88
CA ASN A 276 -2.93 5.23 2.10
C ASN A 276 -3.55 5.57 3.46
N ALA A 277 -2.76 5.59 4.54
CA ALA A 277 -3.23 6.00 5.85
C ALA A 277 -3.73 7.46 5.84
N LYS A 278 -3.04 8.36 5.14
CA LYS A 278 -3.46 9.77 4.96
C LYS A 278 -4.71 9.88 4.10
N ILE A 279 -4.83 9.13 3.00
CA ILE A 279 -6.04 9.08 2.16
C ILE A 279 -7.25 8.62 3.00
N GLN A 280 -7.09 7.58 3.81
CA GLN A 280 -8.16 7.10 4.68
C GLN A 280 -8.50 8.14 5.77
N ARG A 281 -7.55 8.97 6.22
CA ARG A 281 -7.83 10.10 7.12
C ARG A 281 -8.66 11.18 6.42
N VAL A 282 -8.26 11.62 5.22
CA VAL A 282 -9.01 12.60 4.40
C VAL A 282 -10.44 12.11 4.17
N LYS A 283 -10.60 10.82 3.84
CA LYS A 283 -11.91 10.18 3.69
C LYS A 283 -12.74 10.20 4.98
N ARG A 284 -12.14 9.90 6.14
CA ARG A 284 -12.83 9.96 7.44
C ARG A 284 -13.25 11.38 7.78
N MET A 285 -12.39 12.37 7.55
CA MET A 285 -12.69 13.79 7.77
C MET A 285 -13.85 14.30 6.91
N ALA A 286 -14.00 13.77 5.70
CA ALA A 286 -15.11 14.08 4.81
C ALA A 286 -16.39 13.26 5.09
N CYS A 287 -16.37 12.34 6.06
CA CYS A 287 -17.44 11.35 6.28
C CYS A 287 -17.74 10.49 5.03
N GLY A 288 -16.72 10.24 4.21
CA GLY A 288 -16.81 9.54 2.93
C GLY A 288 -17.08 10.46 1.74
N PHE A 289 -16.95 9.89 0.53
CA PHE A 289 -17.16 10.62 -0.72
C PHE A 289 -18.26 9.98 -1.55
N ARG A 290 -19.06 10.82 -2.22
CA ARG A 290 -20.10 10.37 -3.17
C ARG A 290 -19.64 10.40 -4.62
N ASN A 291 -18.77 11.34 -4.95
CA ASN A 291 -18.24 11.58 -6.28
C ASN A 291 -16.73 11.21 -6.29
N ARG A 292 -16.31 10.43 -7.30
CA ARG A 292 -14.93 9.94 -7.43
C ARG A 292 -13.94 11.05 -7.78
N GLU A 293 -14.33 11.97 -8.65
CA GLU A 293 -13.52 13.13 -8.99
C GLU A 293 -13.25 14.02 -7.78
N ARG A 294 -14.27 14.27 -6.93
CA ARG A 294 -14.06 15.00 -5.66
C ARG A 294 -13.09 14.27 -4.73
N PHE A 295 -13.16 12.94 -4.67
CA PHE A 295 -12.22 12.15 -3.88
C PHE A 295 -10.80 12.23 -4.44
N ARG A 296 -10.65 12.09 -5.75
CA ARG A 296 -9.38 12.27 -6.47
C ARG A 296 -8.78 13.64 -6.20
N ASN A 297 -9.57 14.70 -6.32
CA ASN A 297 -9.13 16.07 -6.09
C ASN A 297 -8.73 16.27 -4.63
N ALA A 298 -9.46 15.71 -3.66
CA ALA A 298 -9.04 15.76 -2.26
C ALA A 298 -7.70 15.03 -2.02
N ILE A 299 -7.46 13.88 -2.67
CA ILE A 299 -6.18 13.18 -2.60
C ILE A 299 -5.06 14.07 -3.15
N TYR A 300 -5.22 14.63 -4.35
CA TYR A 300 -4.21 15.51 -4.94
C TYR A 300 -3.98 16.79 -4.13
N PHE A 301 -5.04 17.38 -3.58
CA PHE A 301 -4.95 18.59 -2.76
C PHE A 301 -4.07 18.36 -1.53
N HIS A 302 -4.28 17.26 -0.81
CA HIS A 302 -3.56 17.00 0.45
C HIS A 302 -2.23 16.27 0.25
N LEU A 303 -2.09 15.46 -0.79
CA LEU A 303 -0.98 14.51 -0.94
C LEU A 303 -0.24 14.63 -2.27
N GLY A 304 -0.68 15.48 -3.18
CA GLY A 304 -0.11 15.58 -4.53
C GLY A 304 1.18 16.40 -4.62
N GLY A 305 1.62 17.05 -3.55
CA GLY A 305 2.78 17.95 -3.58
C GLY A 305 2.65 19.07 -4.63
N LEU A 306 1.41 19.53 -4.86
CA LEU A 306 1.07 20.45 -5.93
C LEU A 306 1.29 21.91 -5.52
N ASP A 307 1.60 22.77 -6.51
CA ASP A 307 1.50 24.21 -6.35
C ASP A 307 0.04 24.67 -6.52
N LEU A 308 -0.65 24.83 -5.39
CA LEU A 308 -2.09 25.05 -5.33
C LEU A 308 -2.50 26.53 -5.41
N LEU A 309 -1.58 27.45 -5.12
CA LEU A 309 -1.93 28.85 -4.83
C LEU A 309 -2.14 29.69 -6.10
N PRO A 310 -3.10 30.64 -6.09
CA PRO A 310 -3.22 31.64 -7.13
C PRO A 310 -1.98 32.53 -7.30
N GLY A 311 -1.72 32.95 -8.54
CA GLY A 311 -0.55 33.78 -8.88
C GLY A 311 0.71 32.96 -9.24
N HIS A 312 1.76 33.63 -9.69
CA HIS A 312 3.07 33.04 -9.93
C HIS A 312 3.87 33.09 -8.63
N HIS A 313 3.89 31.98 -7.89
CA HIS A 313 4.93 31.77 -6.89
C HIS A 313 5.92 30.79 -7.47
N THR A 314 7.08 31.30 -7.90
CA THR A 314 8.27 30.48 -8.08
C THR A 314 8.52 29.77 -6.75
N LYS A 315 8.65 28.44 -6.79
CA LYS A 315 9.09 27.65 -5.62
C LYS A 315 10.34 28.32 -5.03
N PRO A 316 10.45 28.45 -3.69
CA PRO A 316 11.72 28.85 -3.08
C PRO A 316 12.84 27.85 -3.40
#